data_AF-A0A2E3ZV97-F1
#
_entry.id   AF-A0A2E3ZV97-F1
#
_cell.length_a   1.000
_cell.length_b   1.000
_cell.length_c   1.000
_cell.angle_alpha   90.00
_cell.angle_beta   90.00
_cell.angle_gamma   90.00
#
_symmetry.space_group_name_H-M   'P 1'
#
loop_
_entity.id
_entity.type
_entity.pdbx_description
1 polymer ?
#
loop_
_entity_poly.entity_id
_entity_poly.type
_entity_poly.pdbx_seq_one_letter_code
_entity_poly.pdbx_strand_id
1 'polypeptide(L)' 'MKKKKIAIIGSGISGLSCAWKLSEKFEVELFECDKRFGGHSNTVQINDGKKIIYVDTGFIV' A
#
# COMPACT_ATOMS: atom_id res chain seq x y z
N MET A 1 27.37 -0.06 13.82
CA MET A 1 27.32 -0.09 12.34
C MET A 1 26.10 0.69 11.88
N LYS A 2 26.19 1.47 10.79
CA LYS A 2 25.04 2.24 10.26
C LYS A 2 24.03 1.26 9.64
N LYS A 3 22.74 1.41 9.96
CA LYS A 3 21.66 0.59 9.38
C LYS A 3 21.67 0.81 7.86
N LYS A 4 21.61 -0.26 7.04
CA LYS A 4 21.55 -0.10 5.58
C LYS A 4 20.20 0.54 5.21
N LYS A 5 20.22 1.44 4.23
CA LYS A 5 19.03 2.10 3.67
C LYS A 5 18.54 1.36 2.43
N ILE A 6 17.23 1.18 2.30
CA ILE A 6 16.57 0.52 1.18
C ILE A 6 15.45 1.43 0.67
N ALA A 7 15.46 1.71 -0.63
CA ALA A 7 14.35 2.36 -1.32
C ALA A 7 13.46 1.31 -1.98
N ILE A 8 12.15 1.42 -1.79
CA ILE A 8 11.12 0.60 -2.45
C ILE A 8 10.30 1.52 -3.34
N ILE A 9 10.18 1.18 -4.63
CA ILE A 9 9.43 1.96 -5.62
C ILE A 9 8.13 1.22 -5.94
N GLY A 10 7.01 1.85 -5.62
CA GLY A 10 5.66 1.30 -5.72
C GLY A 10 5.15 0.72 -4.39
N SER A 11 3.93 1.10 -4.02
CA SER A 11 3.23 0.69 -2.80
C SER A 11 2.05 -0.25 -3.08
N GLY A 12 2.14 -1.04 -4.16
CA GLY A 12 1.27 -2.21 -4.36
C GLY A 12 1.48 -3.26 -3.26
N ILE A 13 0.71 -4.35 -3.32
CA ILE A 13 0.77 -5.41 -2.30
C ILE A 13 2.18 -5.97 -2.08
N SER A 14 2.97 -6.13 -3.15
CA SER A 14 4.37 -6.60 -3.06
C SER A 14 5.27 -5.58 -2.37
N GLY A 15 5.19 -4.31 -2.77
CA GLY A 15 5.98 -3.21 -2.21
C GLY A 15 5.72 -3.00 -0.72
N LEU A 16 4.44 -2.99 -0.31
CA LEU A 16 4.06 -2.89 1.10
C LEU A 16 4.51 -4.12 1.91
N SER A 17 4.43 -5.32 1.33
CA SER A 17 4.91 -6.55 1.98
C SER A 17 6.42 -6.53 2.19
N CYS A 18 7.17 -6.06 1.19
CA CYS A 18 8.61 -5.85 1.29
C CYS A 18 8.94 -4.77 2.34
N ALA A 19 8.24 -3.64 2.32
CA ALA A 19 8.47 -2.54 3.26
C ALA A 19 8.24 -2.99 4.71
N TRP A 20 7.11 -3.67 4.95
CA TRP A 20 6.77 -4.24 6.26
C TRP A 20 7.89 -5.15 6.76
N LYS A 21 8.31 -6.13 5.95
CA LYS A 21 9.31 -7.11 6.41
C LYS A 21 10.71 -6.53 6.57
N LEU A 22 11.15 -5.67 5.64
CA LEU A 22 12.50 -5.11 5.65
C LEU A 22 12.67 -4.03 6.74
N SER A 23 11.60 -3.33 7.12
CA SER A 23 11.65 -2.31 8.18
C SER A 23 12.14 -2.84 9.53
N GLU A 24 11.91 -4.13 9.81
CA GLU A 24 12.42 -4.81 11.02
C GLU A 24 13.94 -4.68 11.16
N LYS A 25 14.69 -4.70 10.05
CA LYS A 25 16.16 -4.80 10.04
C LYS A 25 16.88 -3.66 9.31
N PHE A 26 16.18 -2.91 8.47
CA PHE A 26 16.75 -1.84 7.64
C PHE A 26 16.05 -0.50 7.87
N GLU A 27 16.64 0.58 7.35
CA GLU A 27 15.93 1.86 7.19
C GLU A 27 15.29 1.82 5.80
N VAL A 28 13.96 1.93 5.75
CA VAL A 28 13.19 1.74 4.51
C VAL A 28 12.52 3.06 4.14
N GLU A 29 12.68 3.46 2.89
CA GLU A 29 11.94 4.55 2.26
C GLU A 29 11.06 3.97 1.14
N LEU A 30 9.76 4.31 1.16
CA LEU A 30 8.78 3.84 0.19
C LEU A 30 8.31 5.03 -0.66
N PHE A 31 8.35 4.87 -1.98
CA PHE A 31 7.93 5.87 -2.94
C PHE A 31 6.73 5.35 -3.72
N GLU A 32 5.69 6.17 -3.83
CA GLU A 32 4.45 5.87 -4.56
C GLU A 32 4.11 7.05 -5.47
N CYS A 33 3.65 6.78 -6.69
CA CYS A 33 3.24 7.83 -7.62
C CYS A 33 1.81 8.32 -7.34
N ASP A 34 0.94 7.44 -6.83
CA ASP A 34 -0.43 7.77 -6.46
C ASP A 34 -0.55 8.49 -5.10
N LYS A 35 -1.72 9.06 -4.85
CA LYS A 35 -2.07 9.66 -3.54
C LYS A 35 -2.48 8.64 -2.47
N ARG A 36 -2.46 7.35 -2.80
CA ARG A 36 -2.86 6.24 -1.92
C ARG A 36 -1.90 5.08 -2.06
N PHE A 37 -1.80 4.30 -1.00
CA PHE A 37 -1.15 3.00 -1.09
C PHE A 37 -2.11 1.91 -1.58
N GLY A 38 -1.54 0.78 -2.00
CA GLY A 38 -2.28 -0.44 -2.34
C GLY A 38 -2.25 -0.77 -3.82
N GLY A 39 -2.09 0.20 -4.73
CA GLY A 39 -2.13 -0.05 -6.17
C GLY A 39 -3.43 -0.77 -6.57
N HIS A 40 -3.35 -1.97 -7.15
CA HIS A 40 -4.53 -2.79 -7.45
C HIS A 40 -5.31 -3.23 -6.20
N SER A 41 -4.75 -3.22 -4.99
CA SER A 41 -5.56 -3.34 -3.78
C SER A 41 -6.31 -2.03 -3.58
N ASN A 42 -7.60 -2.00 -3.96
CA ASN A 42 -8.41 -0.78 -3.95
C ASN A 42 -9.84 -1.04 -3.47
N THR A 43 -10.12 -0.63 -2.24
CA THR A 43 -11.47 -0.61 -1.67
C THR A 43 -11.97 0.82 -1.67
N VAL A 44 -13.07 1.09 -2.38
CA VAL A 44 -13.68 2.42 -2.44
C VAL A 44 -14.87 2.50 -1.49
N GLN A 45 -15.05 3.65 -0.88
CA GLN A 45 -16.18 3.93 -0.02
C GLN A 45 -17.32 4.56 -0.84
N ILE A 46 -18.49 3.93 -0.83
CA ILE A 46 -19.71 4.43 -1.46
C ILE A 46 -20.71 4.78 -0.37
N ASN A 47 -21.24 6.01 -0.40
CA ASN A 47 -22.37 6.39 0.44
C ASN A 47 -23.66 6.25 -0.37
N ASP A 48 -24.56 5.35 0.03
CA ASP A 48 -25.85 5.12 -0.65
C ASP A 48 -27.00 6.01 -0.10
N GLY A 49 -26.67 6.97 0.77
CA GLY A 49 -27.61 7.86 1.46
C GLY A 49 -28.17 7.28 2.77
N LYS A 50 -28.07 5.96 2.99
CA LYS A 50 -28.50 5.29 4.23
C LYS A 50 -27.33 4.67 4.99
N LYS A 51 -26.27 4.26 4.28
CA LYS A 51 -25.09 3.62 4.83
C LYS A 51 -23.85 3.85 3.97
N ILE A 52 -22.72 3.59 4.61
CA ILE A 52 -21.42 3.50 3.96
C ILE A 52 -21.19 2.04 3.55
N ILE A 53 -20.85 1.82 2.29
CA ILE A 53 -20.51 0.53 1.69
C ILE A 53 -19.06 0.57 1.23
N TYR A 54 -18.29 -0.46 1.55
CA TYR A 54 -16.92 -0.64 1.07
C TYR A 54 -16.92 -1.64 -0.08
N VAL A 55 -16.44 -1.22 -1.25
CA VAL A 55 -16.45 -2.02 -2.48
C VAL A 55 -15.04 -2.22 -2.98
N ASP A 56 -14.61 -3.47 -3.08
CA ASP A 56 -13.33 -3.82 -3.70
C ASP A 56 -13.46 -3.66 -5.21
N THR A 57 -12.56 -2.88 -5.81
CA THR A 57 -12.61 -2.51 -7.24
C THR A 57 -11.38 -2.96 -8.02
N GLY A 58 -10.31 -3.38 -7.35
CA GLY A 58 -9.06 -3.69 -8.03
C GLY A 58 -8.73 -5.17 -8.17
N PHE A 59 -9.31 -6.06 -7.36
CA PHE A 59 -9.20 -7.52 -7.49
C PHE A 59 -10.59 -8.16 -7.67
N ILE A 60 -11.38 -7.63 -8.61
CA ILE A 60 -12.61 -8.28 -9.06
C ILE A 60 -12.22 -9.22 -10.21
N VAL A 61 -12.59 -10.51 -10.11
CA VAL A 61 -12.42 -11.52 -11.16
C VAL A 61 -13.79 -11.92 -11.70
#